data_AF-A0A966PWV0-F1
#
_entry.id   AF-A0A966PWV0-F1
#
_cell.length_a   1.000
_cell.length_b   1.000
_cell.length_c   1.000
_cell.angle_alpha   90.00
_cell.angle_beta   90.00
_cell.angle_gamma   90.00
#
_symmetry.space_group_name_H-M   'P 1'
#
loop_
_entity.id
_entity.type
_entity.pdbx_description
1 polymer ?
#
loop_
_entity_poly.entity_id
_entity_poly.type
_entity_poly.pdbx_seq_one_letter_code
_entity_poly.pdbx_strand_id
1 'polypeptide(L)' 'MPVYRIFGTKYQNYYTIIEAADQFEAVDLANALPETAWSTVVTDDVIEATDVYLNEDTSDELQLNI' A
#
# COMPACT_ATOMS: atom_id res chain seq x y z
N MET A 1 27.74 -14.38 5.36
CA MET A 1 26.59 -14.29 6.27
C MET A 1 25.33 -14.56 5.44
N PRO A 2 24.33 -15.30 5.95
CA PRO A 2 23.08 -15.55 5.21
C PRO A 2 22.33 -14.23 4.93
N VAL A 3 21.62 -14.17 3.80
CA VAL A 3 20.75 -13.05 3.43
C VAL A 3 19.30 -13.48 3.63
N TYR A 4 18.46 -12.59 4.14
CA TYR A 4 17.06 -12.87 4.44
C TYR A 4 16.15 -11.90 3.68
N ARG A 5 14.99 -12.40 3.23
CA ARG A 5 13.90 -11.59 2.73
C ARG A 5 12.94 -11.33 3.90
N ILE A 6 12.75 -10.06 4.22
CA ILE A 6 11.87 -9.61 5.31
C ILE A 6 10.63 -8.97 4.68
N PHE A 7 9.46 -9.49 5.03
CA PHE A 7 8.19 -8.85 4.70
C PHE A 7 7.78 -7.96 5.86
N GLY A 8 7.11 -6.87 5.54
CA GLY A 8 6.55 -5.99 6.55
C GLY A 8 5.29 -5.31 6.05
N THR A 9 4.48 -4.89 7.01
CA THR A 9 3.24 -4.17 6.78
C THR A 9 3.35 -2.78 7.36
N LYS A 10 2.62 -1.83 6.79
CA LYS A 10 2.34 -0.53 7.40
C LYS A 10 0.87 -0.20 7.16
N TYR A 11 0.27 0.50 8.09
CA TYR A 11 -1.07 1.05 7.89
C TYR A 11 -1.00 2.23 6.91
N GLN A 12 -2.03 2.41 6.08
CA GLN A 12 -2.10 3.51 5.11
C GLN A 12 -3.49 4.12 5.12
N ASN A 13 -3.53 5.42 5.43
CA ASN A 13 -4.75 6.22 5.37
C ASN A 13 -4.86 6.90 4.01
N TYR A 14 -6.09 7.19 3.61
CA TYR A 14 -6.41 7.83 2.33
C TYR A 14 -7.47 8.92 2.50
N TYR A 15 -7.49 9.87 1.57
CA TYR A 15 -8.55 10.87 1.46
C TYR A 15 -8.91 11.15 -0.01
N THR A 16 -10.09 11.69 -0.23
CA THR A 16 -10.53 12.22 -1.52
C THR A 16 -11.35 13.48 -1.30
N ILE A 17 -11.58 14.25 -2.35
CA ILE A 17 -12.38 15.48 -2.33
C ILE A 17 -13.53 15.29 -3.32
N ILE A 18 -14.76 15.38 -2.81
CA ILE A 18 -15.98 15.17 -3.59
C ILE A 18 -16.85 16.43 -3.50
N GLU A 19 -17.35 16.86 -4.64
CA GLU A 19 -18.42 17.85 -4.74
C GLU A 19 -19.76 17.09 -4.77
N ALA A 20 -20.66 17.41 -3.84
CA ALA A 20 -21.97 16.77 -3.68
C ALA A 20 -22.96 17.73 -3.01
N ALA A 21 -24.26 17.46 -3.11
CA ALA A 21 -25.30 18.30 -2.51
C ALA A 21 -25.34 18.19 -0.97
N ASP A 22 -25.01 17.01 -0.42
CA ASP A 22 -24.90 16.78 1.01
C ASP A 22 -23.88 15.67 1.36
N GLN A 23 -23.72 15.43 2.67
CA GLN A 23 -22.76 14.46 3.19
C GLN A 23 -23.10 13.00 2.88
N PHE A 24 -24.37 12.67 2.67
CA PHE A 24 -24.79 11.30 2.35
C PHE A 24 -24.45 10.99 0.90
N GLU A 25 -24.79 11.90 -0.01
CA GLU A 25 -24.41 11.79 -1.42
C GLU A 25 -22.88 11.78 -1.59
N ALA A 26 -22.13 12.60 -0.84
CA ALA A 26 -20.68 12.59 -0.88
C ALA A 26 -20.08 11.21 -0.53
N VAL A 27 -20.65 10.52 0.46
CA VAL A 27 -20.21 9.18 0.87
C VAL A 27 -20.55 8.14 -0.19
N ASP A 28 -21.76 8.20 -0.75
CA ASP A 28 -22.18 7.29 -1.82
C ASP A 28 -21.28 7.43 -3.06
N LEU A 29 -20.95 8.67 -3.44
CA LEU A 29 -20.02 8.95 -4.54
C LEU A 29 -18.60 8.48 -4.22
N ALA A 30 -18.09 8.74 -3.01
CA ALA A 30 -16.76 8.31 -2.60
C ALA A 30 -16.61 6.78 -2.62
N ASN A 31 -17.62 6.04 -2.16
CA ASN A 31 -17.61 4.56 -2.14
C ASN A 31 -17.60 3.93 -3.54
N ALA A 32 -18.03 4.65 -4.57
CA ALA A 32 -18.01 4.20 -5.95
C ALA A 32 -16.67 4.46 -6.67
N LEU A 33 -15.75 5.22 -6.05
CA LEU A 33 -14.47 5.56 -6.67
C LEU A 33 -13.50 4.38 -6.66
N PRO A 34 -12.68 4.22 -7.73
CA PRO A 34 -11.55 3.31 -7.70
C PRO A 34 -10.49 3.81 -6.70
N GLU A 35 -9.69 2.90 -6.16
CA GLU A 35 -8.57 3.22 -5.25
C GLU A 35 -7.62 4.29 -5.82
N THR A 36 -7.41 4.29 -7.14
CA THR A 36 -6.54 5.26 -7.84
C THR A 36 -7.03 6.71 -7.77
N ALA A 37 -8.28 6.95 -7.40
CA ALA A 37 -8.83 8.29 -7.19
C ALA A 37 -8.63 8.82 -5.75
N TRP A 38 -8.01 8.03 -4.87
CA TRP A 38 -7.73 8.40 -3.49
C TRP A 38 -6.27 8.82 -3.33
N SER A 39 -6.06 9.87 -2.53
CA SER A 39 -4.73 10.35 -2.17
C SER A 39 -4.29 9.76 -0.85
N THR A 40 -3.04 9.29 -0.75
CA THR A 40 -2.46 8.79 0.50
C THR A 40 -2.25 9.91 1.50
N VAL A 41 -2.65 9.68 2.75
CA VAL A 41 -2.28 10.52 3.89
C VAL A 41 -0.94 10.03 4.43
N VAL A 42 0.05 10.91 4.49
CA VAL A 42 1.35 10.58 5.12
C VAL A 42 1.16 10.57 6.63
N THR A 43 1.49 9.44 7.25
CA THR A 43 1.54 9.27 8.70
C THR A 43 2.99 9.06 9.15
N ASP A 44 3.23 9.13 10.44
CA ASP A 44 4.50 8.78 11.09
C ASP A 44 4.64 7.27 11.38
N ASP A 45 3.69 6.46 10.87
CA ASP A 45 3.72 5.02 11.00
C ASP A 45 4.95 4.42 10.31
N VAL A 46 5.51 3.38 10.93
CA VAL A 46 6.68 2.66 10.44
C VAL A 46 6.29 1.28 9.91
N ILE A 47 7.12 0.73 9.02
CA ILE A 47 6.93 -0.63 8.53
C ILE A 47 7.31 -1.61 9.65
N GLU A 48 6.36 -2.46 10.03
CA GLU A 48 6.56 -3.53 11.02
C GLU A 48 6.87 -4.85 10.30
N ALA A 49 7.96 -5.51 10.69
CA ALA A 49 8.33 -6.80 10.11
C ALA A 49 7.34 -7.90 10.56
N THR A 50 6.79 -8.64 9.60
CA THR A 50 5.82 -9.71 9.88
C THR A 50 6.39 -11.09 9.66
N ASP A 51 7.18 -11.28 8.60
CA ASP A 51 7.66 -12.59 8.17
C ASP A 51 9.10 -12.53 7.66
N VAL A 52 9.86 -13.60 7.91
CA VAL A 52 11.29 -13.71 7.60
C VAL A 52 11.58 -15.03 6.90
N TYR A 53 12.24 -14.96 5.75
CA TYR A 53 12.64 -16.13 4.96
C TYR A 53 14.12 -16.07 4.62
N LEU A 54 14.78 -17.23 4.58
CA LEU A 54 16.13 -17.32 4.00
C LEU A 54 16.02 -16.99 2.51
N ASN A 55 16.81 -16.03 2.03
CA ASN A 55 16.83 -15.66 0.62
C ASN A 55 17.76 -16.65 -0.12
N GLU A 56 17.21 -17.83 -0.44
CA GLU A 56 17.92 -18.94 -1.08
C GLU A 56 18.30 -18.63 -2.55
N ASP A 57 17.58 -17.72 -3.21
CA ASP A 57 17.87 -17.22 -4.56
C ASP A 57 18.72 -15.95 -4.53
N THR A 58 20.04 -16.11 -4.48
CA THR A 58 20.99 -15.00 -4.70
C THR A 58 21.77 -15.14 -6.02
N SER A 59 21.21 -15.83 -7.02
CA SER A 59 21.84 -15.95 -8.33
C SER A 59 20.78 -16.04 -9.46
N ASP A 60 20.64 -14.96 -10.24
CA ASP A 60 20.22 -14.96 -11.66
C ASP A 60 18.73 -14.95 -12.12
N GLU A 61 17.71 -14.58 -11.32
CA GLU A 61 16.32 -14.45 -11.85
C GLU A 61 15.66 -13.05 -11.74
N LEU A 62 16.41 -12.00 -11.34
CA LEU A 62 15.87 -10.62 -11.27
C LEU A 62 16.09 -9.77 -12.55
N GLN A 63 16.50 -10.36 -13.67
CA GLN A 63 16.69 -9.64 -14.95
C GLN A 63 15.74 -10.03 -16.08
N LEU A 64 14.65 -10.76 -15.81
CA LEU A 64 13.69 -11.12 -16.86
C LEU A 64 12.26 -10.79 -16.44
N ASN A 65 11.95 -9.49 -16.42
CA ASN A 65 10.67 -8.91 -16.84
C ASN A 65 10.74 -7.38 -16.65
N ILE A 66 11.50 -6.72 -17.53
CA ILE A 66 11.32 -5.30 -17.90
C ILE A 66 10.67 -5.32 -19.29
#